data_AF-A0AAV4AJQ6-F1
#
_entry.id   AF-A0AAV4AJQ6-F1
#
_cell.length_a   1.000
_cell.length_b   1.000
_cell.length_c   1.000
_cell.angle_alpha   90.00
_cell.angle_beta   90.00
_cell.angle_gamma   90.00
#
_symmetry.space_group_name_H-M   'P 1'
#
loop_
_entity.id
_entity.type
_entity.pdbx_description
1 polymer ?
#
loop_
_entity_poly.entity_id
_entity_poly.type
_entity_poly.pdbx_seq_one_letter_code
_entity_poly.pdbx_strand_id
1 'polypeptide(L)'
;MDTLRKQKRKLKKQIRAASSEETNGLLVIWRQLKAKHSALSRAESARKKRIQKRKNQERFIKESFQFARQLFQQPRSKTLTLDREEFETNLKKTYSDPTREIPLEETTGLVWPAAPGIKFDSKPLSLKEVIAVVQS
;
A
#
# COMPACT_ATOMS: atom_id res chain seq x y z
N MET A 1 -22.95 -13.06 17.66
CA MET A 1 -21.67 -13.77 17.40
C MET A 1 -21.24 -14.69 18.55
N ASP A 2 -21.38 -14.27 19.82
CA ASP A 2 -20.85 -15.04 20.97
C ASP A 2 -21.53 -16.39 21.20
N THR A 3 -22.83 -16.50 20.92
CA THR A 3 -23.58 -17.77 21.00
C THR A 3 -23.00 -18.81 20.04
N LEU A 4 -22.74 -18.43 18.79
CA LEU A 4 -22.16 -19.29 17.75
C LEU A 4 -20.71 -19.70 18.07
N ARG A 5 -19.93 -18.78 18.67
CA ARG A 5 -18.57 -19.06 19.14
C ARG A 5 -18.57 -20.06 20.30
N LYS A 6 -19.49 -19.91 21.27
CA LYS A 6 -19.69 -20.85 22.38
C LYS A 6 -20.12 -22.24 21.88
N GLN A 7 -21.09 -22.30 20.97
CA GLN A 7 -21.56 -23.56 20.36
C GLN A 7 -20.43 -24.31 19.63
N LYS A 8 -19.64 -23.62 18.78
CA LYS A 8 -18.48 -24.23 18.11
C LYS A 8 -17.43 -24.77 19.09
N ARG A 9 -17.17 -24.06 20.19
CA ARG A 9 -16.22 -24.51 21.24
C ARG A 9 -16.76 -25.74 21.97
N LYS A 10 -18.05 -25.75 22.32
CA LYS A 10 -18.71 -26.90 22.97
C LYS A 10 -18.67 -28.14 22.07
N LEU A 11 -19.03 -27.99 20.79
CA LEU A 11 -18.99 -29.09 19.83
C LEU A 11 -17.57 -29.62 19.60
N LYS A 12 -16.56 -28.74 19.56
CA LYS A 12 -15.16 -29.15 19.46
C LYS A 12 -14.68 -29.94 20.69
N LYS A 13 -15.21 -29.66 21.88
CA LYS A 13 -14.95 -30.47 23.08
C LYS A 13 -15.63 -31.84 22.98
N GLN A 14 -16.87 -31.88 22.50
CA GLN A 14 -17.61 -33.14 22.30
C GLN A 14 -16.93 -34.04 21.26
N ILE A 15 -16.47 -33.50 20.13
CA ILE A 15 -15.71 -34.25 19.12
C ILE A 15 -14.45 -34.91 19.71
N ARG A 16 -13.77 -34.27 20.67
CA ARG A 16 -12.57 -34.83 21.30
C ARG A 16 -12.86 -35.98 22.26
N ALA A 17 -14.10 -36.10 22.74
CA ALA A 17 -14.51 -37.10 23.72
C ALA A 17 -15.40 -38.21 23.12
N ALA A 18 -15.76 -38.11 21.85
CA ALA A 18 -16.69 -39.00 21.17
C ALA A 18 -15.98 -40.20 20.50
N SER A 19 -16.72 -41.27 20.24
CA SER A 19 -16.20 -42.45 19.52
C SER A 19 -15.99 -42.16 18.03
N SER A 20 -15.26 -43.04 17.32
CA SER A 20 -14.92 -42.85 15.89
C SER A 20 -16.16 -42.61 15.01
N GLU A 21 -17.26 -43.32 15.25
CA GLU A 21 -18.49 -43.19 14.44
C GLU A 21 -19.23 -41.87 14.71
N GLU A 22 -19.35 -41.48 15.98
CA GLU A 22 -20.00 -40.23 16.40
C GLU A 22 -19.21 -38.99 15.98
N THR A 23 -17.88 -39.09 15.90
CA THR A 23 -17.02 -37.97 15.51
C THR A 23 -17.33 -37.46 14.10
N ASN A 24 -17.66 -38.36 13.17
CA ASN A 24 -17.99 -38.00 11.79
C ASN A 24 -19.26 -37.13 11.73
N GLY A 25 -20.32 -37.52 12.42
CA GLY A 25 -21.55 -36.74 12.51
C GLY A 25 -21.34 -35.37 13.17
N LEU A 26 -20.60 -35.34 14.29
CA LEU A 26 -20.28 -34.09 14.99
C LEU A 26 -19.41 -33.15 14.15
N LEU A 27 -18.50 -33.68 13.32
CA LEU A 27 -17.67 -32.90 12.40
C LEU A 27 -18.51 -32.20 11.32
N VAL A 28 -19.54 -32.85 10.78
CA VAL A 28 -20.45 -32.23 9.80
C VAL A 28 -21.14 -31.01 10.42
N ILE A 29 -21.72 -31.18 11.61
CA ILE A 29 -22.39 -30.09 12.34
C ILE A 29 -21.40 -28.97 12.67
N TRP A 30 -20.18 -29.31 13.10
CA TRP A 30 -19.14 -28.33 13.38
C TRP A 30 -18.76 -27.52 12.13
N ARG A 31 -18.62 -28.16 10.97
CA ARG A 31 -18.31 -27.49 9.70
C ARG A 31 -19.42 -26.52 9.30
N GLN A 32 -20.69 -26.91 9.43
CA GLN A 32 -21.82 -26.03 9.16
C GLN A 32 -21.81 -24.79 10.07
N LEU A 33 -21.60 -24.97 11.39
CA LEU A 33 -21.47 -23.86 12.33
C LEU A 33 -20.26 -22.97 12.02
N LYS A 34 -19.13 -23.57 11.61
CA LYS A 34 -17.94 -22.82 11.17
C LYS A 34 -18.24 -21.96 9.95
N ALA A 35 -18.94 -22.51 8.95
CA ALA A 35 -19.32 -21.79 7.74
C ALA A 35 -20.23 -20.60 8.08
N LYS A 36 -21.30 -20.82 8.85
CA LYS A 36 -22.21 -19.75 9.33
C LYS A 36 -21.46 -18.64 10.06
N HIS A 37 -20.57 -19.00 11.00
CA HIS A 37 -19.74 -18.04 11.71
C HIS A 37 -18.82 -17.25 10.77
N SER A 38 -18.20 -17.92 9.80
CA SER A 38 -17.28 -17.27 8.86
C SER A 38 -18.04 -16.28 7.96
N ALA A 39 -19.20 -16.68 7.44
CA ALA A 39 -20.04 -15.81 6.62
C ALA A 39 -20.45 -14.54 7.38
N LEU A 40 -20.95 -14.69 8.62
CA LEU A 40 -21.34 -13.56 9.45
C LEU A 40 -20.15 -12.66 9.78
N SER A 41 -19.00 -13.24 10.11
CA SER A 41 -17.77 -12.46 10.40
C SER A 41 -17.31 -11.66 9.19
N ARG A 42 -17.35 -12.25 7.99
CA ARG A 42 -17.00 -11.54 6.75
C ARG A 42 -17.97 -10.40 6.48
N ALA A 43 -19.27 -10.62 6.66
CA ALA A 43 -20.30 -9.59 6.49
C ALA A 43 -20.09 -8.42 7.47
N GLU A 44 -19.82 -8.70 8.75
CA GLU A 44 -19.50 -7.68 9.75
C GLU A 44 -18.22 -6.92 9.42
N SER A 45 -17.14 -7.62 9.05
CA SER A 45 -15.88 -7.00 8.62
C SER A 45 -16.07 -6.14 7.38
N ALA A 46 -16.84 -6.60 6.40
CA ALA A 46 -17.17 -5.83 5.20
C ALA A 46 -17.95 -4.56 5.55
N ARG A 47 -18.96 -4.66 6.43
CA ARG A 47 -19.70 -3.50 6.95
C ARG A 47 -18.77 -2.50 7.64
N LYS A 48 -17.89 -2.97 8.54
CA LYS A 48 -16.91 -2.11 9.24
C LYS A 48 -15.97 -1.42 8.26
N LYS A 49 -15.45 -2.15 7.26
CA LYS A 49 -14.61 -1.58 6.19
C LYS A 49 -15.34 -0.52 5.38
N ARG A 50 -16.61 -0.73 5.01
CA ARG A 50 -17.44 0.25 4.30
C ARG A 50 -17.64 1.53 5.13
N ILE A 51 -17.96 1.39 6.41
CA ILE A 51 -18.11 2.53 7.33
C ILE A 51 -16.78 3.29 7.45
N GLN A 52 -15.67 2.59 7.64
CA GLN A 52 -14.36 3.22 7.76
C GLN A 52 -13.96 3.95 6.47
N LYS A 53 -14.20 3.32 5.30
CA LYS A 53 -13.97 3.96 4.00
C LYS A 53 -14.77 5.26 3.87
N ARG A 54 -16.06 5.24 4.21
CA ARG A 54 -16.91 6.43 4.19
C ARG A 54 -16.37 7.53 5.11
N LYS A 55 -16.02 7.19 6.35
CA LYS A 55 -15.42 8.15 7.30
C LYS A 55 -14.10 8.74 6.78
N ASN A 56 -13.25 7.93 6.16
CA ASN A 56 -12.00 8.40 5.58
C ASN A 56 -12.25 9.34 4.38
N GLN A 57 -13.23 9.02 3.53
CA GLN A 57 -13.64 9.88 2.42
C GLN A 57 -14.20 11.21 2.92
N GLU A 58 -15.09 11.19 3.91
CA GLU A 58 -15.63 12.40 4.55
C GLU A 58 -14.52 13.26 5.15
N ARG A 59 -13.55 12.65 5.86
CA ARG A 59 -12.37 13.37 6.39
C ARG A 59 -11.51 13.99 5.29
N PHE A 60 -11.27 13.25 4.21
CA PHE A 60 -10.49 13.77 3.09
C PHE A 60 -11.19 14.94 2.40
N ILE A 61 -12.51 14.86 2.18
CA ILE A 61 -13.27 15.95 1.53
C ILE A 61 -13.30 17.18 2.43
N LYS A 62 -13.48 17.01 3.74
CA LYS A 62 -13.55 18.13 4.69
C LYS A 62 -12.20 18.81 4.88
N GLU A 63 -11.12 18.04 5.02
CA GLU A 63 -9.79 18.52 5.43
C GLU A 63 -8.67 17.81 4.64
N SER A 64 -8.64 18.00 3.32
CA SER A 64 -7.78 17.24 2.41
C SER A 64 -6.29 17.36 2.73
N PHE A 65 -5.82 18.56 3.08
CA PHE A 65 -4.41 18.79 3.41
C PHE A 65 -4.00 18.08 4.71
N GLN A 66 -4.81 18.17 5.78
CA GLN A 66 -4.51 17.48 7.03
C GLN A 66 -4.56 15.96 6.86
N PHE A 67 -5.54 15.46 6.10
CA PHE A 67 -5.63 14.03 5.79
C PHE A 67 -4.40 13.53 5.03
N ALA A 68 -3.98 14.24 3.97
CA ALA A 68 -2.78 13.90 3.21
C ALA A 68 -1.52 14.00 4.09
N ARG A 69 -1.41 15.06 4.91
CA ARG A 69 -0.31 15.22 5.85
C ARG A 69 -0.22 14.06 6.83
N GLN A 70 -1.34 13.57 7.38
CA GLN A 70 -1.36 12.38 8.24
C GLN A 70 -1.03 11.10 7.49
N LEU A 71 -1.41 10.98 6.21
CA LEU A 71 -1.14 9.82 5.38
C LEU A 71 0.36 9.69 5.05
N PHE A 72 1.02 10.82 4.76
CA PHE A 72 2.42 10.87 4.35
C PHE A 72 3.39 11.16 5.49
N GLN A 73 2.92 11.69 6.63
CA GLN A 73 3.71 11.68 7.84
C GLN A 73 3.85 10.24 8.30
N GLN A 74 4.97 9.61 7.92
CA GLN A 74 5.45 8.47 8.66
C GLN A 74 5.50 8.88 10.14
N PRO A 75 5.02 8.04 11.08
CA PRO A 75 5.31 8.26 12.48
C PRO A 75 6.84 8.39 12.56
N ARG A 76 7.36 9.56 12.97
CA ARG A 76 8.81 9.78 13.05
C ARG A 76 9.35 8.68 13.94
N SER A 77 9.95 7.67 13.33
CA SER A 77 10.34 6.47 14.03
C SER A 77 11.59 6.80 14.81
N LYS A 78 11.38 7.14 16.08
CA LYS A 78 12.41 7.30 17.11
C LYS A 78 13.35 8.48 16.89
N THR A 79 13.87 8.99 18.01
CA THR A 79 15.05 9.84 18.01
C THR A 79 16.22 8.98 17.52
N LEU A 80 16.93 9.41 16.48
CA LEU A 80 18.18 8.78 16.09
C LEU A 80 19.15 8.93 17.26
N THR A 81 19.57 7.82 17.85
CA THR A 81 20.57 7.78 18.93
C THR A 81 22.01 7.89 18.41
N LEU A 82 22.17 7.97 17.09
CA LEU A 82 23.46 8.11 16.42
C LEU A 82 23.94 9.56 16.51
N ASP A 83 25.24 9.71 16.67
CA ASP A 83 25.87 11.02 16.62
C ASP A 83 25.81 11.60 15.20
N ARG A 84 25.80 12.92 15.09
CA ARG A 84 25.67 13.63 13.82
C ARG A 84 26.82 13.32 12.87
N GLU A 85 28.03 13.21 13.40
CA GLU A 85 29.23 12.95 12.60
C GLU A 85 29.19 11.55 11.98
N GLU A 86 28.79 10.53 12.75
CA GLU A 86 28.58 9.17 12.24
C GLU A 86 27.48 9.10 11.18
N PHE A 87 26.43 9.91 11.32
CA PHE A 87 25.37 9.97 10.34
C PHE A 87 25.83 10.62 9.02
N GLU A 88 26.50 11.77 9.10
CA GLU A 88 27.00 12.50 7.94
C GLU A 88 28.08 11.71 7.18
N THR A 89 28.95 11.00 7.89
CA THR A 89 29.96 10.11 7.27
C THR A 89 29.31 8.95 6.53
N ASN A 90 28.29 8.31 7.10
CA ASN A 90 27.54 7.26 6.41
C ASN A 90 26.78 7.76 5.18
N LEU A 91 26.17 8.94 5.26
CA LEU A 91 25.52 9.59 4.12
C LEU A 91 26.52 9.86 2.99
N LYS A 92 27.67 10.46 3.32
CA LYS A 92 28.74 10.72 2.34
C LYS A 92 29.24 9.41 1.72
N LYS A 93 29.45 8.36 2.52
CA LYS A 93 29.88 7.06 2.00
C LYS A 93 28.85 6.39 1.09
N THR A 94 27.57 6.50 1.41
CA THR A 94 26.51 5.72 0.74
C THR A 94 25.97 6.44 -0.49
N TYR A 95 25.89 7.78 -0.45
CA TYR A 95 25.19 8.58 -1.46
C TYR A 95 26.04 9.69 -2.07
N SER A 96 27.30 9.86 -1.66
CA SER A 96 28.21 10.76 -2.37
C SER A 96 28.89 10.02 -3.51
N ASP A 97 28.98 10.68 -4.64
CA ASP A 97 29.89 10.30 -5.71
C ASP A 97 31.33 10.69 -5.29
N PRO A 98 32.26 9.73 -5.16
CA PRO A 98 33.66 10.01 -4.81
C PRO A 98 34.43 10.73 -5.91
N THR A 99 33.92 10.71 -7.14
CA THR A 99 34.54 11.31 -8.33
C THR A 99 33.86 12.58 -8.80
N ARG A 100 32.93 13.13 -8.00
CA ARG A 100 32.16 14.33 -8.34
C ARG A 100 33.02 15.54 -8.75
N GLU A 101 34.16 15.72 -8.09
CA GLU A 101 35.08 16.85 -8.33
C GLU A 101 36.07 16.57 -9.47
N ILE A 102 36.07 15.35 -10.03
CA ILE A 102 36.91 15.01 -11.17
C ILE A 102 36.15 15.46 -12.42
N PRO A 103 36.71 16.39 -13.21
CA PRO A 103 36.11 16.74 -14.49
C PRO A 103 35.96 15.48 -15.34
N LEU A 104 34.76 15.25 -15.88
CA LEU A 104 34.53 14.16 -16.82
C LEU A 104 35.49 14.34 -18.00
N GLU A 105 36.12 13.25 -18.44
CA GLU A 105 36.97 13.27 -19.63
C GLU A 105 36.16 13.75 -20.85
N GLU A 106 36.84 14.42 -21.79
CA GLU A 106 36.22 14.76 -23.06
C GLU A 106 35.69 13.48 -23.70
N THR A 107 34.39 13.48 -23.98
CA THR A 107 33.69 12.32 -24.53
C THR A 107 34.04 12.16 -26.01
N THR A 108 35.24 11.63 -26.25
CA THR A 108 35.76 11.35 -27.59
C THR A 108 34.83 10.36 -28.29
N GLY A 109 34.28 10.76 -29.44
CA GLY A 109 33.35 9.94 -30.23
C GLY A 109 31.86 10.26 -30.05
N LEU A 110 31.47 11.24 -29.21
CA LEU A 110 30.11 11.78 -29.27
C LEU A 110 29.91 12.60 -30.55
N VAL A 111 29.05 12.11 -31.42
CA VAL A 111 28.54 12.89 -32.55
C VAL A 111 27.48 13.83 -31.99
N TRP A 112 27.83 15.10 -31.80
CA TRP A 112 26.82 16.12 -31.55
C TRP A 112 25.90 16.18 -32.77
N PRO A 113 24.57 16.02 -32.59
CA PRO A 113 23.66 16.15 -33.71
C PRO A 113 23.77 17.58 -34.26
N ALA A 114 23.60 17.73 -35.58
CA ALA A 114 23.45 19.04 -36.17
C ALA A 114 22.30 19.79 -35.48
N ALA A 115 22.43 21.11 -35.34
CA ALA A 115 21.37 21.93 -34.78
C ALA A 115 20.06 21.62 -35.51
N PRO A 116 18.94 21.47 -34.79
CA PRO A 116 17.68 21.12 -35.41
C PRO A 116 17.33 22.17 -36.46
N GLY A 117 17.05 21.74 -37.69
CA GLY A 117 16.67 22.64 -38.79
C GLY A 117 15.32 23.34 -38.57
N ILE A 118 14.56 22.89 -37.58
CA ILE A 118 13.25 23.41 -37.22
C ILE A 118 13.33 23.93 -35.79
N LYS A 119 12.90 25.18 -35.57
CA LYS A 119 12.82 25.76 -34.22
C LYS A 119 11.75 25.02 -33.42
N PHE A 120 12.04 24.78 -32.15
CA PHE A 120 11.06 24.24 -31.21
C PHE A 120 9.85 25.18 -31.12
N ASP A 121 8.64 24.65 -31.33
CA ASP A 121 7.43 25.45 -31.17
C ASP A 121 7.12 25.60 -29.68
N SER A 122 7.35 26.81 -29.16
CA SER A 122 7.09 27.17 -27.76
C SER A 122 5.66 27.62 -27.51
N LYS A 123 4.77 27.55 -28.51
CA LYS A 123 3.37 27.88 -28.34
C LYS A 123 2.67 26.84 -27.45
N PRO A 124 1.64 27.25 -26.70
CA PRO A 124 0.80 26.31 -25.97
C PRO A 124 0.07 25.39 -26.94
N LEU A 125 -0.13 24.13 -26.50
CA LEU A 125 -0.83 23.09 -27.24
C LEU A 125 -2.20 23.56 -27.72
N SER A 126 -2.48 23.34 -29.00
CA SER A 126 -3.78 23.63 -29.60
C SER A 126 -4.78 22.51 -29.32
N LEU A 127 -6.06 22.86 -29.13
CA LEU A 127 -7.14 21.87 -29.01
C LEU A 127 -7.18 20.89 -30.19
N LYS A 128 -6.79 21.33 -31.39
CA LYS A 128 -6.73 20.47 -32.57
C LYS A 128 -5.67 19.38 -32.44
N GLU A 129 -4.50 19.73 -31.89
CA GLU A 129 -3.39 18.80 -31.67
C GLU A 129 -3.75 17.77 -30.59
N VAL A 130 -4.44 18.21 -29.54
CA VAL A 130 -4.94 17.34 -28.47
C VAL A 130 -5.96 16.33 -29.01
N ILE A 131 -6.92 16.77 -29.82
CA ILE A 131 -7.94 15.88 -30.40
C ILE A 131 -7.30 14.84 -31.33
N ALA A 132 -6.30 15.23 -32.13
CA ALA A 132 -5.63 14.33 -33.06
C ALA A 132 -4.91 13.15 -32.37
N VAL A 133 -4.36 13.37 -31.17
CA VAL A 133 -3.64 12.34 -30.39
C VAL A 133 -4.58 11.47 -29.55
N VAL A 134 -5.72 12.00 -29.10
CA VAL A 134 -6.67 11.28 -28.23
C VAL A 134 -7.58 10.33 -29.02
N GLN A 135 -7.77 10.59 -30.33
CA GLN A 135 -8.62 9.78 -31.20
C GLN A 135 -7.87 8.71 -32.01
N SER A 136 -6.54 8.63 -31.87
CA SER A 136 -5.68 7.54 -32.40
C SER A 136 -5.50 6.43 -31.38
#